data_AF-A0A7S3FBV6-F1
#
_entry.id   AF-A0A7S3FBV6-F1
#
_cell.length_a   1.000
_cell.length_b   1.000
_cell.length_c   1.000
_cell.angle_alpha   90.00
_cell.angle_beta   90.00
_cell.angle_gamma   90.00
#
_symmetry.space_group_name_H-M   'P 1'
#
loop_
_entity.id
_entity.type
_entity.pdbx_description
1 polymer ?
#
loop_
_entity_poly.entity_id
_entity_poly.type
_entity_poly.pdbx_seq_one_letter_code
_entity_poly.pdbx_strand_id
1 'polypeptide(L)'
;GGGGGGQTKEAEEIRQAAKVEQEQQAEEEERRLFEAWAAGKTGYPLVDACMRCLNATGWLTFRMRCLVVSFACYHLWLHWRRPAVWLARRFIDFEPGIHFSQVQMQAGTAEFVEMRVYNPQK
;
A
#
# COMPACT_ATOMS: atom_id res chain seq x y z
N GLY A 1 -40.36 -25.32 -27.90
CA GLY A 1 -38.93 -25.00 -27.77
C GLY A 1 -38.76 -24.00 -26.66
N GLY A 2 -38.15 -24.38 -25.56
CA GLY A 2 -37.99 -23.53 -24.38
C GLY A 2 -37.20 -24.27 -23.31
N GLY A 3 -35.88 -24.12 -23.32
CA GLY A 3 -35.00 -24.86 -22.39
C GLY A 3 -33.58 -24.30 -22.24
N GLY A 4 -33.34 -23.03 -22.61
CA GLY A 4 -32.00 -22.43 -22.60
C GLY A 4 -31.75 -21.33 -21.55
N GLY A 5 -32.77 -20.92 -20.77
CA GLY A 5 -32.66 -19.75 -19.88
C GLY A 5 -32.20 -20.04 -18.44
N GLY A 6 -32.15 -21.31 -18.02
CA GLY A 6 -31.76 -21.69 -16.65
C GLY A 6 -30.24 -21.78 -16.46
N GLN A 7 -29.53 -22.31 -17.47
CA GLN A 7 -28.08 -22.52 -17.41
C GLN A 7 -27.27 -21.21 -17.43
N THR A 8 -27.83 -20.14 -17.98
CA THR A 8 -27.15 -18.83 -18.03
C THR A 8 -27.17 -18.09 -16.71
N LYS A 9 -28.25 -18.22 -15.91
CA LYS A 9 -28.36 -17.60 -14.58
C LYS A 9 -27.43 -18.24 -13.56
N GLU A 10 -27.41 -19.58 -13.52
CA GLU A 10 -26.53 -20.34 -12.62
C GLU A 10 -25.04 -20.05 -12.93
N ALA A 11 -24.67 -19.98 -14.21
CA ALA A 11 -23.32 -19.62 -14.62
C ALA A 11 -22.94 -18.16 -14.26
N GLU A 12 -23.90 -17.24 -14.22
CA GLU A 12 -23.69 -15.85 -13.82
C GLU A 12 -23.54 -15.72 -12.30
N GLU A 13 -24.35 -16.43 -11.53
CA GLU A 13 -24.26 -16.52 -10.07
C GLU A 13 -22.90 -17.08 -9.62
N ILE A 14 -22.43 -18.16 -10.27
CA ILE A 14 -21.10 -18.74 -9.98
C ILE A 14 -19.98 -17.75 -10.29
N ARG A 15 -20.05 -17.02 -11.42
CA ARG A 15 -19.06 -15.98 -11.77
C ARG A 15 -19.06 -14.84 -10.75
N GLN A 16 -20.23 -14.42 -10.30
CA GLN A 16 -20.36 -13.34 -9.33
C GLN A 16 -19.82 -13.77 -7.95
N ALA A 17 -20.10 -15.00 -7.51
CA ALA A 17 -19.54 -15.56 -6.29
C ALA A 17 -18.01 -15.62 -6.34
N ALA A 18 -17.45 -16.13 -7.44
CA ALA A 18 -15.99 -16.20 -7.63
C ALA A 18 -15.34 -14.80 -7.62
N LYS A 19 -15.99 -13.79 -8.20
CA LYS A 19 -15.51 -12.40 -8.16
C LYS A 19 -15.46 -11.86 -6.73
N VAL A 20 -16.52 -12.08 -5.95
CA VAL A 20 -16.58 -11.63 -4.54
C VAL A 20 -15.49 -12.31 -3.70
N GLU A 21 -15.28 -13.61 -3.87
CA GLU A 21 -14.21 -14.33 -3.17
C GLU A 21 -12.82 -13.80 -3.53
N GLN A 22 -12.57 -13.52 -4.81
CA GLN A 22 -11.31 -12.92 -5.26
C GLN A 22 -11.08 -11.53 -4.66
N GLU A 23 -12.12 -10.69 -4.62
CA GLU A 23 -12.06 -9.36 -4.01
C GLU A 23 -11.76 -9.46 -2.50
N GLN A 24 -12.42 -10.37 -1.79
CA GLN A 24 -12.17 -10.61 -0.36
C GLN A 24 -10.74 -11.09 -0.09
N GLN A 25 -10.22 -12.00 -0.90
CA GLN A 25 -8.84 -12.47 -0.80
C GLN A 25 -7.84 -11.35 -1.07
N ALA A 26 -8.10 -10.50 -2.07
CA ALA A 26 -7.25 -9.35 -2.37
C ALA A 26 -7.24 -8.32 -1.22
N GLU A 27 -8.40 -8.03 -0.62
CA GLU A 27 -8.51 -7.14 0.54
C GLU A 27 -7.78 -7.68 1.77
N GLU A 28 -7.86 -9.00 2.01
CA GLU A 28 -7.14 -9.66 3.09
C GLU A 28 -5.63 -9.62 2.88
N GLU A 29 -5.17 -9.87 1.66
CA GLU A 29 -3.76 -9.76 1.31
C GLU A 29 -3.26 -8.31 1.47
N GLU A 30 -4.00 -7.32 0.95
CA GLU A 30 -3.66 -5.91 1.11
C GLU A 30 -3.55 -5.53 2.61
N ARG A 31 -4.51 -5.98 3.42
CA ARG A 31 -4.48 -5.77 4.88
C ARG A 31 -3.24 -6.40 5.50
N ARG A 32 -2.92 -7.65 5.16
CA ARG A 32 -1.73 -8.35 5.67
C ARG A 32 -0.44 -7.64 5.31
N LEU A 33 -0.28 -7.24 4.05
CA LEU A 33 0.91 -6.53 3.57
C LEU A 33 1.07 -5.17 4.26
N PHE A 34 -0.04 -4.43 4.41
CA PHE A 34 -0.04 -3.17 5.13
C PHE A 34 0.35 -3.34 6.60
N GLU A 35 -0.17 -4.34 7.30
CA GLU A 35 0.15 -4.61 8.70
C GLU A 35 1.61 -5.02 8.90
N ALA A 36 2.14 -5.88 8.01
CA ALA A 36 3.55 -6.26 8.02
C ALA A 36 4.46 -5.05 7.81
N TRP A 37 4.11 -4.16 6.87
CA TRP A 37 4.83 -2.90 6.64
C TRP A 37 4.75 -1.97 7.85
N ALA A 38 3.56 -1.69 8.36
CA ALA A 38 3.34 -0.83 9.52
C ALA A 38 4.10 -1.30 10.76
N ALA A 39 4.24 -2.61 10.95
CA ALA A 39 4.97 -3.22 12.05
C ALA A 39 6.49 -3.36 11.83
N GLY A 40 7.00 -3.10 10.62
CA GLY A 40 8.40 -3.35 10.26
C GLY A 40 8.78 -4.84 10.27
N LYS A 41 7.92 -5.67 9.70
CA LYS A 41 8.03 -7.13 9.56
C LYS A 41 7.88 -7.59 8.10
N THR A 42 8.37 -6.78 7.16
CA THR A 42 8.29 -7.04 5.72
C THR A 42 9.30 -8.10 5.26
N GLY A 43 10.35 -8.36 6.05
CA GLY A 43 11.48 -9.20 5.64
C GLY A 43 12.58 -8.44 4.91
N TYR A 44 12.41 -7.13 4.67
CA TYR A 44 13.42 -6.25 4.09
C TYR A 44 14.12 -5.45 5.21
N PRO A 45 15.38 -5.76 5.56
CA PRO A 45 16.02 -5.22 6.77
C PRO A 45 15.99 -3.70 6.87
N LEU A 46 16.24 -2.98 5.76
CA LEU A 46 16.27 -1.52 5.75
C LEU A 46 14.88 -0.90 5.95
N VAL A 47 13.86 -1.43 5.29
CA VAL A 47 12.46 -0.98 5.44
C VAL A 47 12.00 -1.25 6.87
N ASP A 48 12.26 -2.46 7.36
CA ASP A 48 11.89 -2.89 8.70
C ASP A 48 12.56 -2.05 9.80
N ALA A 49 13.84 -1.69 9.61
CA ALA A 49 14.55 -0.80 10.52
C ALA A 49 13.95 0.62 10.51
N CYS A 50 13.59 1.15 9.34
CA CYS A 50 12.94 2.46 9.23
C CYS A 50 11.58 2.47 9.92
N MET A 51 10.73 1.46 9.68
CA MET A 51 9.40 1.39 10.29
C MET A 51 9.48 1.19 11.81
N ARG A 52 10.43 0.40 12.31
CA ARG A 52 10.69 0.26 13.75
C ARG A 52 11.24 1.55 14.37
N CYS A 53 12.16 2.25 13.70
CA CYS A 53 12.68 3.54 14.13
C CYS A 53 11.56 4.59 14.22
N LEU A 54 10.69 4.65 13.20
CA LEU A 54 9.53 5.54 13.21
C LEU A 54 8.56 5.23 14.34
N ASN A 55 8.25 3.95 14.58
CA ASN A 55 7.36 3.56 15.67
C ASN A 55 7.94 3.88 17.06
N ALA A 56 9.26 3.86 17.22
CA ALA A 56 9.93 4.14 18.49
C ALA A 56 10.17 5.63 18.74
N THR A 57 10.53 6.39 17.70
CA THR A 57 11.01 7.78 17.84
C THR A 57 10.03 8.81 17.28
N GLY A 58 9.11 8.39 16.41
CA GLY A 58 8.22 9.28 15.67
C GLY A 58 8.91 10.10 14.58
N TRP A 59 10.15 9.77 14.21
CA TRP A 59 10.91 10.56 13.24
C TRP A 59 11.68 9.70 12.23
N LEU A 60 11.77 10.20 10.99
CA LEU A 60 12.63 9.66 9.94
C LEU A 60 13.24 10.79 9.11
N THR A 61 14.45 10.55 8.60
CA THR A 61 15.05 11.42 7.58
C THR A 61 14.23 11.41 6.30
N PHE A 62 14.34 12.46 5.48
CA PHE A 62 13.62 12.55 4.21
C PHE A 62 13.83 11.32 3.31
N ARG A 63 15.06 10.82 3.19
CA ARG A 63 15.37 9.63 2.38
C ARG A 63 14.66 8.38 2.89
N MET A 64 14.60 8.19 4.20
CA MET A 64 13.87 7.06 4.81
C MET A 64 12.36 7.19 4.61
N ARG A 65 11.80 8.41 4.69
CA ARG A 65 10.37 8.65 4.37
C ARG A 65 10.06 8.27 2.93
N CYS A 66 10.90 8.69 1.98
CA CYS A 66 10.75 8.33 0.57
C CYS A 66 10.80 6.80 0.40
N LEU A 67 11.78 6.14 1.02
CA LEU A 67 11.94 4.69 0.95
C LEU A 67 10.67 3.94 1.40
N VAL A 68 10.13 4.26 2.59
CA VAL A 68 8.98 3.52 3.13
C VAL A 68 7.70 3.77 2.33
N VAL A 69 7.53 4.97 1.77
CA VAL A 69 6.40 5.31 0.89
C VAL A 69 6.50 4.59 -0.44
N SER A 70 7.66 4.66 -1.12
CA SER A 70 7.86 3.99 -2.40
C SER A 70 7.78 2.47 -2.27
N PHE A 71 8.27 1.90 -1.16
CA PHE A 71 8.12 0.47 -0.88
C PHE A 71 6.64 0.08 -0.74
N ALA A 72 5.86 0.82 0.04
CA ALA A 72 4.43 0.56 0.19
C ALA A 72 3.68 0.64 -1.16
N CYS A 73 3.97 1.66 -1.99
CA CYS A 73 3.24 1.88 -3.23
C CYS A 73 3.67 0.94 -4.37
N TYR A 74 4.96 0.65 -4.52
CA TYR A 74 5.48 -0.09 -5.68
C TYR A 74 5.83 -1.55 -5.42
N HIS A 75 6.25 -1.89 -4.20
CA HIS A 75 6.58 -3.28 -3.87
C HIS A 75 5.37 -4.02 -3.32
N LEU A 76 4.58 -3.35 -2.48
CA LEU A 76 3.39 -3.93 -1.86
C LEU A 76 2.09 -3.58 -2.59
N TRP A 77 2.16 -2.73 -3.62
CA TRP A 77 0.98 -2.26 -4.38
C TRP A 77 -0.12 -1.64 -3.52
N LEU A 78 0.24 -1.05 -2.38
CA LEU A 78 -0.72 -0.42 -1.48
C LEU A 78 -1.09 0.97 -2.03
N HIS A 79 -2.40 1.28 -2.01
CA HIS A 79 -2.85 2.61 -2.37
C HIS A 79 -2.30 3.67 -1.39
N TRP A 80 -1.59 4.68 -1.92
CA TRP A 80 -0.81 5.68 -1.15
C TRP A 80 -1.55 6.32 0.03
N ARG A 81 -2.87 6.51 -0.09
CA ARG A 81 -3.70 7.17 0.94
C ARG A 81 -3.62 6.46 2.29
N ARG A 82 -3.62 5.13 2.31
CA ARG A 82 -3.62 4.35 3.56
C ARG A 82 -2.27 4.45 4.30
N PRO A 83 -1.11 4.24 3.65
CA PRO A 83 0.20 4.59 4.21
C PRO A 83 0.32 6.06 4.61
N ALA A 84 -0.18 7.00 3.80
CA ALA A 84 -0.09 8.44 4.10
C ALA A 84 -0.73 8.81 5.44
N VAL A 85 -1.97 8.35 5.67
CA VAL A 85 -2.71 8.59 6.91
C VAL A 85 -2.06 7.89 8.10
N TRP A 86 -1.53 6.68 7.90
CA TRP A 86 -0.83 5.96 8.95
C TRP A 86 0.46 6.69 9.38
N LEU A 87 1.27 7.12 8.42
CA LEU A 87 2.51 7.87 8.67
C LEU A 87 2.24 9.21 9.36
N ALA A 88 1.19 9.92 8.94
CA ALA A 88 0.77 11.18 9.56
C ALA A 88 0.53 11.05 11.08
N ARG A 89 0.02 9.89 11.52
CA ARG A 89 -0.23 9.60 12.94
C ARG A 89 1.03 9.24 13.73
N ARG A 90 2.15 8.99 13.06
CA ARG A 90 3.43 8.58 13.68
C ARG A 90 4.47 9.69 13.70
N PHE A 91 4.43 10.60 12.73
CA PHE A 91 5.37 11.70 12.69
C PHE A 91 5.08 12.74 13.78
N ILE A 92 6.06 12.98 14.65
CA ILE A 92 6.00 14.06 15.65
C ILE A 92 6.10 15.45 15.00
N ASP A 93 6.64 15.51 13.79
CA ASP A 93 6.80 16.72 12.97
C ASP A 93 5.78 16.74 11.83
N PHE A 94 4.60 16.12 12.03
CA PHE A 94 3.54 16.10 11.02
C PHE A 94 3.04 17.53 10.73
N GLU A 95 3.15 17.92 9.46
CA GLU A 95 2.56 19.14 8.93
C GLU A 95 1.74 18.77 7.67
N PRO A 96 0.42 19.02 7.66
CA PRO A 96 -0.46 18.55 6.59
C PRO A 96 -0.18 19.19 5.22
N GLY A 97 0.27 20.45 5.17
CA GLY A 97 0.60 21.16 3.92
C GLY A 97 1.77 20.53 3.15
N ILE A 98 2.69 19.87 3.85
CA ILE A 98 3.89 19.26 3.29
C ILE A 98 3.75 17.73 3.18
N HIS A 99 3.16 17.07 4.18
CA HIS A 99 3.17 15.61 4.27
C HIS A 99 2.47 14.92 3.09
N PHE A 100 1.23 15.32 2.78
CA PHE A 100 0.46 14.64 1.74
C PHE A 100 1.02 14.86 0.33
N SER A 101 1.50 16.07 0.04
CA SER A 101 2.14 16.39 -1.24
C SER A 101 3.46 15.61 -1.42
N GLN A 102 4.27 15.49 -0.37
CA GLN A 102 5.48 14.67 -0.40
C GLN A 102 5.18 13.18 -0.60
N VAL A 103 4.16 12.63 0.10
CA VAL A 103 3.77 11.23 -0.06
C VAL A 103 3.29 10.95 -1.49
N GLN A 104 2.46 11.83 -2.06
CA GLN A 104 1.99 11.69 -3.46
C GLN A 104 3.14 11.74 -4.47
N MET A 105 4.12 12.61 -4.25
CA MET A 105 5.31 12.69 -5.10
C MET A 105 6.11 11.38 -5.07
N GLN A 106 6.27 10.75 -3.90
CA GLN A 106 7.04 9.50 -3.76
C GLN A 106 6.25 8.24 -4.13
N ALA A 107 4.92 8.32 -4.15
CA ALA A 107 4.03 7.31 -4.70
C ALA A 107 3.95 7.36 -6.24
N GLY A 108 4.59 8.36 -6.87
CA GLY A 108 4.51 8.64 -8.31
C GLY A 108 3.11 8.95 -8.79
N THR A 109 2.26 9.49 -7.91
CA THR A 109 0.89 9.92 -8.25
C THR A 109 0.82 11.42 -8.57
N ALA A 110 1.96 12.13 -8.62
CA ALA A 110 2.03 13.52 -9.04
C ALA A 110 2.28 13.61 -10.56
N GLU A 111 1.62 14.58 -11.20
CA GLU A 111 1.46 14.76 -12.66
C GLU A 111 2.77 14.89 -13.47
N PHE A 112 3.93 14.97 -12.80
CA PHE A 112 5.26 15.11 -13.43
C PHE A 112 6.38 14.37 -12.67
N VAL A 113 6.24 13.05 -12.42
CA VAL A 113 7.32 12.27 -11.79
C VAL A 113 7.76 11.11 -12.66
N GLU A 114 8.94 11.25 -13.26
CA GLU A 114 9.67 10.17 -13.92
C GLU A 114 9.93 9.04 -12.91
N MET A 115 9.65 7.78 -13.30
CA MET A 115 9.68 6.62 -12.40
C MET A 115 11.05 6.50 -11.69
N ARG A 116 11.09 6.73 -10.37
CA ARG A 116 12.30 6.53 -9.55
C ARG A 116 12.17 5.26 -8.72
N VAL A 117 12.86 4.22 -9.17
CA VAL A 117 13.06 2.98 -8.38
C VAL A 117 14.36 3.11 -7.60
N TYR A 118 14.29 3.04 -6.27
CA TYR A 118 15.47 2.98 -5.42
C TYR A 118 15.83 1.51 -5.13
N ASN A 119 17.10 1.17 -5.31
CA ASN A 119 17.61 -0.17 -5.07
C ASN A 119 17.67 -0.47 -3.56
N PRO A 120 17.00 -1.51 -3.03
CA PRO A 120 17.04 -1.85 -1.62
C PRO A 120 18.38 -2.41 -1.11
N GLN A 121 19.40 -2.54 -1.97
CA GLN A 121 20.71 -3.11 -1.64
C GLN A 121 21.88 -2.10 -1.67
N LYS A 122 21.65 -0.79 -1.87
CA LYS A 122 22.70 0.23 -1.83
C LYS A 122 22.26 1.51 -1.12
#